data_AF-A0A8T4B3K7-F1
#
_entry.id   AF-A0A8T4B3K7-F1
#
_cell.length_a   1.000
_cell.length_b   1.000
_cell.length_c   1.000
_cell.angle_alpha   90.00
_cell.angle_beta   90.00
_cell.angle_gamma   90.00
#
_symmetry.space_group_name_H-M   'P 1'
#
loop_
_entity.id
_entity.type
_entity.pdbx_description
1 polymer ?
#
loop_
_entity_poly.entity_id
_entity_poly.type
_entity_poly.pdbx_seq_one_letter_code
_entity_poly.pdbx_strand_id
1 'polypeptide(L)'
;MDVEKTHYRTLFLSDWHLGLSGIKSAELLAFLETHEAETIYLVGDIIDQWVLGRKWAWNEDCDNILRNLLQKTERGTKIVYIPGNHDDSFRSWANASINGISIQRQAVHITADGRRLWVIH
;
A
#
# COMPACT_ATOMS: atom_id res chain seq x y z
N MET A 1 -4.35 22.98 -12.55
CA MET A 1 -5.75 22.80 -12.12
C MET A 1 -5.70 21.83 -10.97
N ASP A 2 -6.16 22.23 -9.77
CA ASP A 2 -6.28 21.29 -8.67
C ASP A 2 -7.31 20.24 -9.06
N VAL A 3 -6.87 18.99 -9.19
CA VAL A 3 -7.77 17.86 -9.40
C VAL A 3 -8.51 17.65 -8.09
N GLU A 4 -9.85 17.73 -8.14
CA GLU A 4 -10.68 17.44 -6.98
C GLU A 4 -10.44 16.00 -6.53
N LYS A 5 -9.97 15.82 -5.29
CA LYS A 5 -9.66 14.50 -4.74
C LYS A 5 -10.87 13.93 -4.03
N THR A 6 -11.14 12.65 -4.29
CA THR A 6 -12.19 11.92 -3.57
C THR A 6 -11.63 11.44 -2.23
N HIS A 7 -12.33 11.75 -1.14
CA HIS A 7 -11.92 11.36 0.21
C HIS A 7 -12.73 10.17 0.72
N TYR A 8 -12.04 9.15 1.23
CA TYR A 8 -12.65 7.98 1.89
C TYR A 8 -12.24 7.88 3.36
N ARG A 9 -13.05 7.22 4.17
CA ARG A 9 -12.64 6.88 5.54
C ARG A 9 -11.52 5.82 5.54
N THR A 10 -11.58 4.86 4.62
CA THR A 10 -10.63 3.74 4.59
C THR A 10 -10.50 3.17 3.17
N LEU A 11 -9.27 2.87 2.76
CA LEU A 11 -8.95 2.09 1.57
C LEU A 11 -8.32 0.75 1.96
N PHE A 12 -8.66 -0.31 1.21
CA PHE A 12 -8.01 -1.62 1.24
C PHE A 12 -7.47 -1.90 -0.15
N LEU A 13 -6.16 -2.05 -0.29
CA LEU A 13 -5.46 -2.20 -1.56
C LEU A 13 -4.53 -3.41 -1.47
N SER A 14 -4.51 -4.30 -2.46
CA SER A 14 -3.72 -5.53 -2.46
C SER A 14 -3.12 -5.80 -3.83
N ASP A 15 -2.17 -6.74 -3.89
CA ASP A 15 -1.70 -7.39 -5.13
C ASP A 15 -1.20 -6.41 -6.20
N TRP A 16 -0.39 -5.44 -5.79
CA TRP A 16 0.20 -4.50 -6.74
C TRP A 16 1.38 -5.10 -7.49
N HIS A 17 2.10 -6.02 -6.83
CA HIS A 17 3.29 -6.68 -7.35
C HIS A 17 4.27 -5.70 -8.00
N LEU A 18 4.55 -4.57 -7.34
CA LEU A 18 5.46 -3.56 -7.85
C LEU A 18 6.83 -4.21 -8.16
N GLY A 19 7.34 -3.97 -9.37
CA GLY A 19 8.55 -4.60 -9.88
C GLY A 19 8.32 -5.77 -10.85
N LEU A 20 7.08 -6.25 -11.01
CA LEU A 20 6.73 -7.20 -12.09
C LEU A 20 6.42 -6.48 -13.42
N SER A 21 6.77 -7.14 -14.53
CA SER A 21 6.35 -6.70 -15.86
C SER A 21 4.84 -6.87 -16.05
N GLY A 22 4.17 -5.87 -16.62
CA GLY A 22 2.74 -5.95 -16.94
C GLY A 22 1.80 -5.41 -15.85
N ILE A 23 2.35 -4.86 -14.76
CA ILE A 23 1.56 -4.09 -13.80
C ILE A 23 1.03 -2.80 -14.44
N LYS A 24 -0.14 -2.38 -13.99
CA LYS A 24 -0.78 -1.11 -14.37
C LYS A 24 -0.33 0.02 -13.45
N SER A 25 0.96 0.30 -13.43
CA SER A 25 1.58 1.24 -12.49
C SER A 25 1.05 2.66 -12.67
N ALA A 26 0.85 3.11 -13.91
CA ALA A 26 0.32 4.44 -14.21
C ALA A 26 -1.12 4.61 -13.69
N GLU A 27 -1.98 3.60 -13.88
CA GLU A 27 -3.35 3.62 -13.38
C GLU A 27 -3.42 3.55 -11.85
N LEU A 28 -2.54 2.78 -11.22
CA LEU A 28 -2.42 2.74 -9.76
C LEU A 28 -1.95 4.09 -9.21
N LEU A 29 -0.94 4.71 -9.82
CA LEU A 29 -0.47 6.03 -9.44
C LEU A 29 -1.60 7.08 -9.57
N ALA A 30 -2.27 7.11 -10.72
CA ALA A 30 -3.40 8.02 -10.95
C ALA A 30 -4.52 7.82 -9.92
N PHE A 31 -4.81 6.58 -9.54
CA PHE A 31 -5.74 6.27 -8.46
C PHE A 31 -5.28 6.87 -7.13
N LEU A 32 -4.02 6.68 -6.73
CA LEU A 32 -3.48 7.20 -5.47
C LEU A 32 -3.38 8.73 -5.44
N GLU A 33 -3.18 9.38 -6.59
CA GLU A 33 -3.16 10.83 -6.72
C GLU A 33 -4.53 11.47 -6.58
N THR A 34 -5.58 10.77 -7.00
CA THR A 34 -6.97 11.28 -7.03
C THR A 34 -7.80 10.84 -5.82
N HIS A 35 -7.30 9.93 -5.00
CA HIS A 35 -7.99 9.44 -3.81
C HIS A 35 -7.17 9.64 -2.53
N GLU A 36 -7.84 10.10 -1.48
CA GLU A 36 -7.29 10.26 -0.13
C GLU A 36 -8.07 9.39 0.85
N ALA A 37 -7.42 9.01 1.96
CA ALA A 37 -8.11 8.30 3.03
C ALA A 37 -7.50 8.55 4.41
N GLU A 38 -8.31 8.44 5.46
CA GLU A 38 -7.81 8.49 6.85
C GLU A 38 -6.94 7.26 7.17
N THR A 39 -7.31 6.09 6.64
CA THR A 39 -6.55 4.84 6.79
C THR A 39 -6.42 4.10 5.46
N ILE A 40 -5.22 3.64 5.15
CA ILE A 40 -4.94 2.76 4.01
C ILE A 40 -4.38 1.44 4.56
N TYR A 41 -5.07 0.34 4.26
CA TYR A 41 -4.53 -1.00 4.45
C TYR A 41 -3.92 -1.47 3.13
N LEU A 42 -2.62 -1.73 3.14
CA LEU A 42 -1.92 -2.43 2.06
C LEU A 42 -1.93 -3.92 2.42
N VAL A 43 -2.82 -4.68 1.82
CA VAL A 43 -3.12 -6.08 2.17
C VAL A 43 -2.36 -6.98 1.20
N GLY A 44 -1.06 -7.10 1.43
CA GLY A 44 -0.14 -8.05 0.81
C GLY A 44 0.15 -7.88 -0.67
N ASP A 45 1.23 -8.57 -1.05
CA ASP A 45 1.85 -8.65 -2.37
C ASP A 45 2.00 -7.28 -3.02
N ILE A 46 2.55 -6.33 -2.26
CA ILE A 46 2.73 -4.94 -2.69
C ILE A 46 4.01 -4.79 -3.50
N ILE A 47 5.11 -5.43 -3.09
CA ILE A 47 6.41 -5.39 -3.78
C ILE A 47 6.90 -6.81 -3.94
N ASP A 48 7.07 -7.28 -5.17
CA ASP A 48 7.53 -8.65 -5.38
C ASP A 48 9.06 -8.75 -5.25
N GLN A 49 9.54 -8.97 -4.03
CA GLN A 49 10.97 -9.08 -3.74
C GLN A 49 11.62 -10.35 -4.31
N TRP A 50 10.84 -11.35 -4.71
CA TRP A 50 11.35 -12.58 -5.32
C TRP A 50 11.90 -12.35 -6.73
N VAL A 51 11.65 -11.19 -7.31
CA VAL A 51 12.01 -10.84 -8.69
C VAL A 51 13.41 -10.19 -8.76
N LEU A 52 14.16 -10.15 -7.66
CA LEU A 52 15.57 -9.76 -7.66
C LEU A 52 16.39 -10.62 -8.64
N GLY A 53 16.51 -10.14 -9.88
CA GLY A 53 17.00 -10.88 -11.03
C GLY A 53 16.62 -10.24 -12.37
N ARG A 54 16.85 -10.96 -13.48
CA ARG A 54 16.73 -10.45 -14.87
C ARG A 54 15.32 -10.00 -15.33
N LYS A 55 14.31 -10.06 -14.46
CA LYS A 55 12.90 -9.70 -14.77
C LYS A 55 12.37 -8.53 -13.94
N TRP A 56 13.23 -7.86 -13.17
CA TRP A 56 12.86 -6.66 -12.41
C TRP A 56 12.48 -5.51 -13.36
N ALA A 57 11.22 -5.12 -13.34
CA ALA A 57 10.63 -4.11 -14.24
C ALA A 57 10.20 -2.85 -13.46
N TRP A 58 11.02 -2.43 -12.49
CA TRP A 58 10.77 -1.22 -11.72
C TRP A 58 10.90 0.03 -12.59
N ASN A 59 9.85 0.82 -12.65
CA ASN A 59 9.75 2.03 -13.47
C ASN A 59 9.52 3.27 -12.59
N GLU A 60 9.49 4.45 -13.22
CA GLU A 60 9.30 5.72 -12.52
C GLU A 60 7.96 5.80 -11.77
N ASP A 61 6.90 5.18 -12.30
CA ASP A 61 5.60 5.12 -11.62
C ASP A 61 5.70 4.39 -10.28
N CYS A 62 6.50 3.32 -10.18
CA CYS A 62 6.72 2.61 -8.92
C CYS A 62 7.35 3.53 -7.86
N ASP A 63 8.35 4.33 -8.25
CA ASP A 63 8.95 5.33 -7.37
C ASP A 63 7.93 6.39 -6.93
N ASN A 64 7.11 6.86 -7.87
CA ASN A 64 6.08 7.87 -7.61
C ASN A 64 4.95 7.33 -6.71
N ILE A 65 4.58 6.06 -6.85
CA ILE A 65 3.63 5.38 -5.94
C ILE A 65 4.19 5.38 -4.52
N LEU A 66 5.44 4.97 -4.32
CA LEU A 66 6.05 4.99 -2.99
C LEU A 66 6.11 6.40 -2.41
N ARG A 67 6.56 7.38 -3.20
CA ARG A 67 6.59 8.80 -2.77
C ARG A 67 5.21 9.32 -2.40
N ASN A 68 4.18 8.98 -3.18
CA ASN A 68 2.81 9.37 -2.89
C ASN A 68 2.35 8.82 -1.54
N LEU A 69 2.59 7.53 -1.26
CA LEU A 69 2.27 6.92 0.04
C LEU A 69 2.99 7.61 1.20
N LEU A 70 4.28 7.93 1.04
CA LEU A 70 5.05 8.66 2.06
C LEU A 70 4.51 10.08 2.30
N GLN A 71 4.14 10.80 1.24
CA GLN A 71 3.50 12.11 1.42
C GLN A 71 2.14 12.01 2.13
N LYS A 72 1.40 10.91 1.90
CA LYS A 72 0.15 10.66 2.63
C LYS A 72 0.41 10.41 4.12
N THR A 73 1.46 9.65 4.49
CA THR A 73 1.82 9.45 5.91
C THR A 73 2.21 10.77 6.57
N GLU A 74 2.98 11.63 5.88
CA GLU A 74 3.35 12.98 6.36
C GLU A 74 2.12 13.89 6.59
N ARG A 75 1.06 13.72 5.80
CA ARG A 75 -0.23 14.44 5.96
C ARG A 75 -1.15 13.82 7.00
N GLY A 76 -0.72 12.75 7.68
CA GLY A 76 -1.48 12.11 8.77
C GLY A 76 -2.33 10.91 8.33
N THR A 77 -2.22 10.44 7.08
CA THR A 77 -2.86 9.18 6.67
C THR A 77 -2.22 8.01 7.41
N LYS A 78 -3.03 7.19 8.08
CA LYS A 78 -2.53 5.96 8.70
C LYS A 78 -2.36 4.88 7.64
N ILE A 79 -1.13 4.43 7.40
CA ILE A 79 -0.88 3.31 6.48
C ILE A 79 -0.45 2.08 7.27
N VAL A 80 -1.17 0.97 7.08
CA VAL A 80 -0.86 -0.33 7.66
C VAL A 80 -0.60 -1.32 6.54
N TYR A 81 0.64 -1.79 6.47
CA TYR A 81 1.07 -2.81 5.53
C TYR A 81 1.01 -4.19 6.18
N ILE A 82 0.29 -5.10 5.53
CA ILE A 82 0.15 -6.50 5.92
C ILE A 82 0.85 -7.34 4.85
N PRO A 83 2.10 -7.78 5.05
CA PRO A 83 2.89 -8.46 4.02
C PRO A 83 2.23 -9.75 3.52
N GLY A 84 2.17 -9.93 2.21
CA GLY A 84 1.70 -11.14 1.53
C GLY A 84 2.78 -12.22 1.48
N ASN A 85 2.61 -13.24 0.63
CA ASN A 85 3.59 -14.33 0.50
C ASN A 85 4.78 -13.94 -0.37
N HIS A 86 4.62 -12.98 -1.28
CA HIS A 86 5.73 -12.43 -2.06
C HIS A 86 6.58 -11.43 -1.24
N ASP A 87 6.04 -10.95 -0.12
CA ASP A 87 6.66 -9.96 0.75
C ASP A 87 7.42 -10.57 1.94
N ASP A 88 7.89 -11.81 1.82
CA ASP A 88 8.31 -12.64 2.97
C ASP A 88 9.41 -11.98 3.83
N SER A 89 10.32 -11.21 3.22
CA SER A 89 11.34 -10.51 4.01
C SER A 89 10.74 -9.43 4.93
N PHE A 90 9.62 -8.80 4.54
CA PHE A 90 8.91 -7.82 5.37
C PHE A 90 8.12 -8.48 6.50
N ARG A 91 7.76 -9.77 6.41
CA ARG A 91 7.09 -10.48 7.53
C ARG A 91 7.96 -10.51 8.78
N SER A 92 9.28 -10.54 8.63
CA SER A 92 10.22 -10.47 9.75
C SER A 92 10.27 -9.10 10.44
N TRP A 93 9.68 -8.07 9.81
CA TRP A 93 9.61 -6.70 10.33
C TRP A 93 8.24 -6.41 10.96
N ALA A 94 7.47 -7.44 11.28
CA ALA A 94 6.20 -7.28 11.98
C ALA A 94 6.38 -6.44 13.25
N ASN A 95 5.46 -5.49 13.46
CA ASN A 95 5.47 -4.46 14.51
C ASN A 95 6.48 -3.32 14.30
N ALA A 96 7.24 -3.30 13.21
CA ALA A 96 8.04 -2.15 12.84
C ALA A 96 7.17 -1.03 12.26
N SER A 97 7.71 0.19 12.29
CA SER A 97 7.23 1.32 11.51
C SER A 97 8.38 1.85 10.67
N ILE A 98 8.20 1.93 9.36
CA ILE A 98 9.18 2.46 8.43
C ILE A 98 8.55 3.67 7.74
N ASN A 99 9.16 4.84 7.92
CA ASN A 99 8.69 6.10 7.31
C ASN A 99 7.17 6.37 7.49
N GLY A 100 6.64 6.04 8.67
CA GLY A 100 5.21 6.21 9.01
C GLY A 100 4.28 5.10 8.54
N ILE A 101 4.79 4.09 7.83
CA ILE A 101 4.04 2.90 7.44
C ILE A 101 4.26 1.82 8.52
N SER A 102 3.17 1.38 9.16
CA SER A 102 3.25 0.30 10.14
C SER A 102 3.18 -1.06 9.44
N ILE A 103 4.11 -1.95 9.73
CA ILE A 103 4.12 -3.32 9.21
C ILE A 103 3.50 -4.23 10.26
N GLN A 104 2.44 -4.93 9.91
CA GLN A 104 1.66 -5.78 10.82
C GLN A 104 1.39 -7.13 10.16
N ARG A 105 1.28 -8.20 10.95
CA ARG A 105 0.87 -9.52 10.39
C ARG A 105 -0.62 -9.60 10.08
N GLN A 106 -1.40 -8.75 10.75
CA GLN A 106 -2.84 -8.69 10.68
C GLN A 106 -3.32 -7.40 11.34
N ALA A 107 -4.54 -6.98 11.05
CA ALA A 107 -5.19 -5.88 11.74
C ALA A 107 -6.67 -6.18 11.99
N VAL A 108 -7.29 -5.43 12.90
CA VAL A 108 -8.75 -5.38 13.04
C VAL A 108 -9.21 -3.99 12.64
N HIS A 109 -10.02 -3.92 11.59
CA HIS A 109 -10.67 -2.68 11.18
C HIS A 109 -12.07 -2.57 11.76
N ILE A 110 -12.48 -1.36 12.16
CA ILE A 110 -13.83 -1.07 12.61
C ILE A 110 -14.56 -0.30 11.50
N THR A 111 -15.61 -0.91 10.93
CA THR A 111 -16.45 -0.28 9.91
C THR A 111 -17.23 0.91 10.48
N ALA A 112 -17.83 1.74 9.61
CA ALA A 112 -18.60 2.90 10.07
C ALA A 112 -19.84 2.50 10.89
N ASP A 113 -20.36 1.29 10.66
CA ASP A 113 -21.48 0.68 11.40
C ASP A 113 -21.01 -0.21 12.57
N GLY A 114 -19.73 -0.16 12.96
CA GLY A 114 -19.21 -0.82 14.15
C GLY A 114 -18.86 -2.31 14.00
N ARG A 115 -19.03 -2.90 12.81
CA ARG A 115 -18.55 -4.26 12.53
C ARG A 115 -17.03 -4.32 12.58
N ARG A 116 -16.53 -5.49 12.99
CA ARG A 116 -15.09 -5.79 13.04
C ARG A 116 -14.71 -6.62 11.84
N LEU A 117 -13.77 -6.13 11.03
CA LEU A 117 -13.17 -6.88 9.93
C LEU A 117 -11.78 -7.33 10.36
N TRP A 118 -11.49 -8.62 10.21
CA TRP A 118 -10.13 -9.12 10.34
C TRP A 118 -9.42 -8.94 9.00
N VAL A 119 -8.33 -8.18 9.01
CA VAL A 119 -7.55 -7.85 7.81
C VAL A 119 -6.28 -8.69 7.86
N ILE A 120 -6.14 -9.57 6.87
CA ILE A 120 -5.02 -10.49 6.68
C ILE A 120 -4.89 -10.77 5.18
N HIS A 121 -3.67 -11.07 4.73
CA HIS A 121 -3.39 -11.62 3.42
C HIS A 121 -3.07 -13.11 3.55
#